data_AF-A0A952MYE8-F1
#
_entry.id   AF-A0A952MYE8-F1
#
_cell.length_a   1.000
_cell.length_b   1.000
_cell.length_c   1.000
_cell.angle_alpha   90.00
_cell.angle_beta   90.00
_cell.angle_gamma   90.00
#
_symmetry.space_group_name_H-M   'P 1'
#
loop_
_entity.id
_entity.type
_entity.pdbx_description
1 polymer ?
#
loop_
_entity_poly.entity_id
_entity_poly.type
_entity_poly.pdbx_seq_one_letter_code
_entity_poly.pdbx_strand_id
1 'polypeptide(L)'
;MKKLIWIFLAGFIFSCQVQESELPLDNNEDESFVFEFEDEDDSARKKTAGDLGPTVIPSGVKPCATTTYDLFAGKKNDVGSVTIANDDKHLYVTYFTTKSFNKLHLWFGHSLSDLPRNPAGIPIIGHFFLKADAKGKNQYTFKISFTDLEKRKIKCGNKLIFVAHAEVGRESAFGGPTQIPGSNRWAYYMTHTLSCCGGGDDNHPDPGPGLQVAYAKANWVFVADGCNAVNPECLPGLGIANTRWGWAINVTGTIGAFYDIWASADGNDINNGTKIGRLTVEYTTWQINGLPTAIGSITYQLNDGWVMQSLNLYTGDLRPTSSNPEDYGKTVVFPGGASTYSHNINFINYDESNDGVWFIAQAIVRQINP
;
A
#
# COMPACT_ATOMS: atom_id res chain seq x y z
N MET A 1 -90.08 -23.41 15.19
CA MET A 1 -89.86 -23.62 16.63
C MET A 1 -88.40 -23.31 16.92
N LYS A 2 -88.06 -22.08 17.34
CA LYS A 2 -87.80 -21.64 18.74
C LYS A 2 -86.66 -22.39 19.46
N LYS A 3 -85.61 -21.60 19.77
CA LYS A 3 -84.62 -21.65 20.88
C LYS A 3 -83.47 -22.67 20.72
N LEU A 4 -82.18 -22.30 20.61
CA LEU A 4 -81.29 -21.45 21.43
C LEU A 4 -80.97 -22.07 22.80
N ILE A 5 -79.79 -22.70 22.92
CA ILE A 5 -79.01 -22.88 24.17
C ILE A 5 -77.52 -22.73 23.84
N TRP A 6 -76.86 -21.91 24.66
CA TRP A 6 -75.43 -21.58 24.66
C TRP A 6 -74.59 -22.60 25.43
N ILE A 7 -73.38 -22.91 24.96
CA ILE A 7 -72.28 -23.40 25.80
C ILE A 7 -70.99 -22.68 25.36
N PHE A 8 -70.35 -22.02 26.32
CA PHE A 8 -69.03 -21.38 26.25
C PHE A 8 -67.91 -22.42 26.08
N LEU A 9 -66.94 -22.15 25.20
CA LEU A 9 -65.60 -22.72 25.33
C LEU A 9 -64.55 -21.68 24.91
N ALA A 10 -63.68 -21.34 25.84
CA ALA A 10 -62.58 -20.41 25.70
C ALA A 10 -61.43 -21.04 24.88
N GLY A 11 -60.95 -20.31 23.88
CA GLY A 11 -59.75 -20.63 23.10
C GLY A 11 -58.83 -19.42 23.09
N PHE A 12 -57.70 -19.55 23.76
CA PHE A 12 -56.64 -18.54 23.92
C PHE A 12 -56.05 -18.13 22.55
N ILE A 13 -56.05 -16.82 22.28
CA ILE A 13 -55.29 -16.19 21.20
C ILE A 13 -54.07 -15.55 21.84
N PHE A 14 -52.87 -16.05 21.49
CA PHE A 14 -51.60 -15.47 21.88
C PHE A 14 -51.35 -14.23 20.99
N SER A 15 -51.63 -13.05 21.54
CA SER A 15 -51.19 -11.76 21.00
C SER A 15 -50.08 -11.27 21.91
N CYS A 16 -48.83 -11.25 21.42
CA CYS A 16 -47.71 -10.69 22.16
C CYS A 16 -47.64 -9.20 21.82
N GLN A 17 -48.08 -8.36 22.76
CA GLN A 17 -47.95 -6.92 22.67
C GLN A 17 -46.49 -6.50 22.92
N VAL A 18 -46.04 -5.56 22.10
CA VAL A 18 -44.81 -4.79 22.31
C VAL A 18 -44.99 -3.96 23.57
N GLN A 19 -44.13 -4.19 24.56
CA GLN A 19 -44.09 -3.43 25.81
C GLN A 19 -42.91 -2.48 25.74
N GLU A 20 -43.21 -1.18 25.63
CA GLU A 20 -42.26 -0.09 25.80
C GLU A 20 -41.75 -0.11 27.24
N SER A 21 -40.44 -0.24 27.42
CA SER A 21 -39.80 -0.06 28.72
C SER A 21 -39.43 1.41 28.89
N GLU A 22 -40.09 2.07 29.83
CA GLU A 22 -39.77 3.41 30.30
C GLU A 22 -38.34 3.43 30.91
N LEU A 23 -37.51 4.35 30.44
CA LEU A 23 -36.19 4.64 31.02
C LEU A 23 -36.38 5.49 32.29
N PRO A 24 -35.71 5.18 33.41
CA PRO A 24 -35.78 6.01 34.60
C PRO A 24 -34.97 7.30 34.42
N LEU A 25 -35.62 8.42 34.71
CA LEU A 25 -35.00 9.73 34.94
C LEU A 25 -34.26 9.68 36.27
N ASP A 26 -32.93 9.79 36.23
CA ASP A 26 -32.13 10.14 37.41
C ASP A 26 -31.77 11.63 37.30
N ASN A 27 -32.34 12.41 38.23
CA ASN A 27 -32.05 13.82 38.42
C ASN A 27 -30.83 13.91 39.34
N ASN A 28 -29.67 14.25 38.77
CA ASN A 28 -28.64 14.96 39.53
C ASN A 28 -28.24 16.20 38.75
N GLU A 29 -28.63 17.33 39.33
CA GLU A 29 -28.16 18.67 38.99
C GLU A 29 -26.69 18.81 39.42
N ASP A 30 -26.00 19.71 38.73
CA ASP A 30 -24.62 20.14 38.96
C ASP A 30 -23.53 19.11 38.60
N GLU A 31 -22.94 19.24 37.42
CA GLU A 31 -21.60 19.84 37.27
C GLU A 31 -21.45 20.37 35.84
N SER A 32 -21.20 21.67 35.75
CA SER A 32 -20.85 22.34 34.50
C SER A 32 -19.52 21.77 34.01
N PHE A 33 -19.54 21.17 32.81
CA PHE A 33 -18.34 20.68 32.16
C PHE A 33 -17.50 21.87 31.68
N VAL A 34 -16.71 22.41 32.60
CA VAL A 34 -15.65 23.37 32.32
C VAL A 34 -14.61 22.62 31.50
N PHE A 35 -14.47 22.98 30.23
CA PHE A 35 -13.26 22.66 29.47
C PHE A 35 -12.11 23.44 30.09
N GLU A 36 -11.45 22.83 31.06
CA GLU A 36 -10.15 23.29 31.54
C GLU A 36 -9.15 22.90 30.46
N PHE A 37 -8.80 23.88 29.62
CA PHE A 37 -7.59 23.82 28.82
C PHE A 37 -6.43 23.81 29.82
N GLU A 38 -5.89 22.63 30.11
CA GLU A 38 -4.56 22.54 30.69
C GLU A 38 -3.59 23.05 29.63
N ASP A 39 -3.21 24.32 29.76
CA ASP A 39 -1.97 24.87 29.22
C ASP A 39 -0.80 24.15 29.93
N GLU A 40 -0.52 22.90 29.55
CA GLU A 40 0.73 22.24 29.90
C GLU A 40 1.85 22.80 29.01
N ASP A 41 2.58 23.74 29.60
CA ASP A 41 3.96 24.13 29.32
C ASP A 41 4.74 23.10 28.46
N ASP A 42 4.87 23.37 27.17
CA ASP A 42 5.62 22.58 26.17
C ASP A 42 7.15 22.76 26.33
N SER A 43 7.63 22.66 27.57
CA SER A 43 9.03 22.71 27.95
C SER A 43 9.48 21.35 28.51
N ALA A 44 10.00 20.53 27.60
CA ALA A 44 10.93 19.43 27.86
C ALA A 44 10.38 18.14 28.48
N ARG A 45 9.55 17.40 27.72
CA ARG A 45 9.52 15.93 27.85
C ARG A 45 10.89 15.37 27.45
N LYS A 46 11.57 14.72 28.40
CA LYS A 46 12.86 14.06 28.16
C LYS A 46 12.64 12.84 27.26
N LYS A 47 12.95 12.99 25.97
CA LYS A 47 12.85 11.89 24.99
C LYS A 47 13.62 10.66 25.45
N THR A 48 12.93 9.53 25.51
CA THR A 48 13.53 8.21 25.77
C THR A 48 14.12 7.64 24.48
N ALA A 49 15.14 6.79 24.58
CA ALA A 49 15.67 6.07 23.42
C ALA A 49 14.52 5.31 22.71
N GLY A 50 14.27 5.64 21.44
CA GLY A 50 13.15 5.10 20.66
C GLY A 50 11.98 6.08 20.45
N ASP A 51 12.00 7.26 21.09
CA ASP A 51 11.08 8.36 20.79
C ASP A 51 11.63 9.18 19.62
N LEU A 52 11.53 8.58 18.43
CA LEU A 52 12.19 9.05 17.22
C LEU A 52 12.04 10.57 17.04
N GLY A 53 13.14 11.27 16.73
CA GLY A 53 13.06 12.65 16.23
C GLY A 53 12.08 12.77 15.04
N PRO A 54 11.55 13.97 14.74
CA PRO A 54 10.47 14.10 13.76
C PRO A 54 10.88 13.52 12.40
N THR A 55 9.95 12.88 11.73
CA THR A 55 10.15 12.45 10.34
C THR A 55 10.03 13.67 9.45
N VAL A 56 11.10 14.01 8.73
CA VAL A 56 11.14 15.22 7.90
C VAL A 56 11.39 14.88 6.44
N ILE A 57 10.34 15.03 5.63
CA ILE A 57 10.35 14.83 4.18
C ILE A 57 10.33 16.21 3.50
N PRO A 58 11.14 16.47 2.45
CA PRO A 58 11.09 17.73 1.74
C PRO A 58 9.71 17.99 1.11
N SER A 59 9.29 19.26 1.08
CA SER A 59 7.99 19.62 0.49
C SER A 59 7.92 19.21 -0.99
N GLY A 60 6.76 18.66 -1.38
CA GLY A 60 6.52 18.15 -2.74
C GLY A 60 7.13 16.77 -3.03
N VAL A 61 7.76 16.11 -2.05
CA VAL A 61 8.25 14.73 -2.20
C VAL A 61 7.19 13.75 -1.69
N LYS A 62 6.80 12.78 -2.54
CA LYS A 62 5.99 11.60 -2.17
C LYS A 62 6.93 10.39 -2.12
N PRO A 63 7.50 10.05 -0.96
CA PRO A 63 8.48 8.97 -0.87
C PRO A 63 7.80 7.60 -0.89
N CYS A 64 8.38 6.63 -1.59
CA CYS A 64 7.87 5.24 -1.57
C CYS A 64 8.54 4.36 -0.49
N ALA A 65 9.64 4.82 0.11
CA ALA A 65 10.16 4.29 1.35
C ALA A 65 10.67 5.43 2.22
N THR A 66 10.46 5.31 3.53
CA THR A 66 10.93 6.28 4.53
C THR A 66 11.39 5.54 5.77
N THR A 67 12.51 5.96 6.34
CA THR A 67 12.96 5.50 7.65
C THR A 67 13.58 6.67 8.40
N THR A 68 13.21 6.84 9.67
CA THR A 68 13.71 7.91 10.53
C THR A 68 14.47 7.33 11.70
N TYR A 69 15.55 8.02 12.05
CA TYR A 69 16.44 7.66 13.14
C TYR A 69 16.75 8.88 14.00
N ASP A 70 17.02 8.65 15.27
CA ASP A 70 17.54 9.68 16.17
C ASP A 70 18.94 10.14 15.77
N LEU A 71 19.20 11.42 16.04
CA LEU A 71 20.51 12.03 15.93
C LEU A 71 21.07 12.25 17.34
N PHE A 72 22.02 11.41 17.75
CA PHE A 72 22.60 11.49 19.10
C PHE A 72 23.90 12.30 19.11
N ALA A 73 23.94 13.37 19.90
CA ALA A 73 25.15 14.07 20.30
C ALA A 73 25.73 13.50 21.60
N GLY A 74 27.05 13.48 21.74
CA GLY A 74 27.72 13.05 22.98
C GLY A 74 27.29 11.67 23.51
N LYS A 75 26.98 10.71 22.62
CA LYS A 75 26.50 9.33 22.88
C LYS A 75 25.06 9.14 23.35
N LYS A 76 24.46 10.09 24.05
CA LYS A 76 23.13 9.90 24.69
C LYS A 76 22.17 11.08 24.55
N ASN A 77 22.64 12.22 24.07
CA ASN A 77 21.78 13.39 23.96
C ASN A 77 21.12 13.36 22.60
N ASP A 78 19.84 12.99 22.55
CA ASP A 78 19.04 13.21 21.36
C ASP A 78 19.01 14.72 21.05
N VAL A 79 19.43 15.09 19.86
CA VAL A 79 19.45 16.46 19.37
C VAL A 79 18.65 16.63 18.08
N GLY A 80 17.93 15.60 17.62
CA GLY A 80 17.13 15.66 16.40
C GLY A 80 17.00 14.32 15.68
N SER A 81 16.88 14.37 14.35
CA SER A 81 16.66 13.16 13.53
C SER A 81 17.41 13.19 12.21
N VAL A 82 17.56 11.99 11.65
CA VAL A 82 17.93 11.76 10.26
C VAL A 82 16.83 10.93 9.60
N THR A 83 16.15 11.51 8.62
CA THR A 83 15.15 10.83 7.78
C THR A 83 15.78 10.46 6.44
N ILE A 84 15.73 9.18 6.10
CA ILE A 84 16.15 8.65 4.80
C ILE A 84 14.88 8.27 4.04
N ALA A 85 14.71 8.85 2.87
CA ALA A 85 13.55 8.59 2.02
C ALA A 85 13.94 8.62 0.55
N ASN A 86 13.25 7.90 -0.32
CA ASN A 86 13.48 8.00 -1.76
C ASN A 86 12.16 8.12 -2.53
N ASP A 87 12.20 8.88 -3.64
CA ASP A 87 11.19 8.91 -4.70
C ASP A 87 11.74 8.19 -5.95
N ASP A 88 11.08 8.38 -7.10
CA ASP A 88 11.40 7.72 -8.38
C ASP A 88 12.68 8.21 -9.05
N LYS A 89 13.24 9.31 -8.57
CA LYS A 89 14.37 9.98 -9.20
C LYS A 89 15.52 10.23 -8.22
N HIS A 90 15.22 10.30 -6.93
CA HIS A 90 16.15 10.79 -5.92
C HIS A 90 16.04 10.05 -4.60
N LEU A 91 17.19 9.90 -3.96
CA LEU A 91 17.34 9.61 -2.55
C LEU A 91 17.49 10.94 -1.79
N TYR A 92 16.75 11.07 -0.71
CA TYR A 92 16.76 12.20 0.22
C TYR A 92 17.27 11.73 1.58
N VAL A 93 18.27 12.42 2.11
CA VAL A 93 18.72 12.25 3.48
C VAL A 93 18.60 13.59 4.19
N THR A 94 17.55 13.72 4.99
CA THR A 94 17.18 14.94 5.71
C THR A 94 17.66 14.87 7.14
N TYR A 95 18.47 15.85 7.53
CA TYR A 95 18.88 16.12 8.90
C TYR A 95 17.94 17.15 9.50
N PHE A 96 17.52 16.92 10.74
CA PHE A 96 16.78 17.86 11.57
C PHE A 96 17.45 17.96 12.94
N THR A 97 17.47 19.14 13.52
CA THR A 97 17.90 19.37 14.90
C THR A 97 17.05 20.44 15.58
N THR A 98 16.85 20.34 16.88
CA THR A 98 16.25 21.39 17.70
C THR A 98 17.23 22.54 18.00
N LYS A 99 18.50 22.40 17.60
CA LYS A 99 19.57 23.40 17.74
C LYS A 99 19.95 23.97 16.36
N SER A 100 21.23 24.20 16.13
CA SER A 100 21.78 24.59 14.84
C SER A 100 22.94 23.69 14.43
N PHE A 101 22.97 23.37 13.14
CA PHE A 101 24.07 22.67 12.50
C PHE A 101 25.24 23.61 12.24
N ASN A 102 26.42 23.02 12.10
CA ASN A 102 27.61 23.63 11.52
C ASN A 102 27.98 22.89 10.23
N LYS A 103 28.67 21.75 10.32
CA LYS A 103 29.03 20.91 9.18
C LYS A 103 28.29 19.58 9.21
N LEU A 104 27.85 19.14 8.02
CA LEU A 104 27.23 17.83 7.83
C LEU A 104 28.11 16.97 6.92
N HIS A 105 28.23 15.69 7.26
CA HIS A 105 28.97 14.70 6.50
C HIS A 105 28.14 13.43 6.39
N LEU A 106 28.01 12.91 5.18
CA LEU A 106 27.23 11.73 4.91
C LEU A 106 28.03 10.75 4.05
N TRP A 107 28.06 9.50 4.50
CA TRP A 107 28.54 8.36 3.73
C TRP A 107 27.43 7.33 3.62
N PHE A 108 27.37 6.65 2.49
CA PHE A 108 26.55 5.45 2.32
C PHE A 108 27.23 4.44 1.39
N GLY A 109 26.90 3.16 1.56
CA GLY A 109 27.42 2.06 0.75
C GLY A 109 26.74 0.72 1.03
N HIS A 110 27.15 -0.31 0.29
CA HIS A 110 26.63 -1.67 0.43
C HIS A 110 27.17 -2.38 1.67
N SER A 111 28.40 -2.07 2.07
CA SER A 111 29.10 -2.74 3.16
C SER A 111 29.89 -1.77 4.01
N LEU A 112 29.95 -2.06 5.32
CA LEU A 112 30.78 -1.34 6.28
C LEU A 112 32.29 -1.48 6.02
N SER A 113 32.71 -2.43 5.18
CA SER A 113 34.10 -2.56 4.69
C SER A 113 34.53 -1.38 3.84
N ASP A 114 33.59 -0.74 3.14
CA ASP A 114 33.87 0.34 2.19
C ASP A 114 33.85 1.71 2.88
N LEU A 115 33.52 1.73 4.17
CA LEU A 115 33.55 2.92 5.00
C LEU A 115 35.01 3.35 5.22
N PRO A 116 35.40 4.59 4.89
CA PRO A 116 36.74 5.08 5.17
C PRO A 116 37.03 5.06 6.67
N ARG A 117 38.01 4.25 7.08
CA ARG A 117 38.43 4.10 8.49
C ARG A 117 39.93 4.24 8.62
N ASN A 118 40.36 4.68 9.80
CA ASN A 118 41.77 4.59 10.17
C ASN A 118 42.12 3.15 10.61
N PRO A 119 43.41 2.82 10.84
CA PRO A 119 43.81 1.49 11.31
C PRO A 119 43.18 1.03 12.63
N ALA A 120 42.65 1.96 13.45
CA ALA A 120 41.94 1.67 14.69
C ALA A 120 40.42 1.46 14.49
N GLY A 121 39.95 1.35 13.24
CA GLY A 121 38.54 1.10 12.91
C GLY A 121 37.62 2.32 13.05
N ILE A 122 38.17 3.51 13.31
CA ILE A 122 37.42 4.76 13.50
C ILE A 122 37.10 5.36 12.13
N PRO A 123 35.84 5.73 11.84
CA PRO A 123 35.47 6.41 10.61
C PRO A 123 36.22 7.74 10.41
N ILE A 124 36.74 7.96 9.22
CA ILE A 124 37.40 9.22 8.83
C ILE A 124 36.36 10.14 8.21
N ILE A 125 35.67 10.93 9.05
CA ILE A 125 34.54 11.79 8.65
C ILE A 125 34.91 12.74 7.49
N GLY A 126 36.14 13.26 7.48
CA GLY A 126 36.64 14.12 6.41
C GLY A 126 36.72 13.45 5.02
N HIS A 127 36.62 12.12 4.94
CA HIS A 127 36.62 11.36 3.68
C HIS A 127 35.21 11.00 3.18
N PHE A 128 34.16 11.42 3.89
CA PHE A 128 32.78 11.18 3.44
C PHE A 128 32.52 11.99 2.18
N PHE A 129 31.91 11.36 1.18
CA PHE A 129 31.80 11.94 -0.16
C PHE A 129 30.67 12.97 -0.29
N LEU A 130 29.70 12.98 0.63
CA LEU A 130 28.72 14.05 0.75
C LEU A 130 29.02 14.92 1.95
N LYS A 131 29.10 16.23 1.72
CA LYS A 131 29.41 17.24 2.74
C LYS A 131 28.57 18.48 2.50
N ALA A 132 28.19 19.17 3.56
CA ALA A 132 27.53 20.45 3.49
C ALA A 132 27.97 21.37 4.63
N ASP A 133 28.10 22.66 4.32
CA ASP A 133 28.10 23.73 5.33
C ASP A 133 26.64 24.12 5.58
N ALA A 134 26.15 23.76 6.76
CA ALA A 134 24.79 24.00 7.22
C ALA A 134 24.76 24.95 8.41
N LYS A 135 25.78 25.82 8.55
CA LYS A 135 25.91 26.75 9.66
C LYS A 135 24.63 27.55 9.91
N GLY A 136 24.11 27.44 11.13
CA GLY A 136 22.91 28.17 11.58
C GLY A 136 21.58 27.56 11.13
N LYS A 137 21.59 26.49 10.33
CA LYS A 137 20.36 25.80 9.90
C LYS A 137 19.95 24.75 10.93
N ASN A 138 18.65 24.56 11.09
CA ASN A 138 18.07 23.48 11.89
C ASN A 138 17.61 22.28 11.03
N GLN A 139 17.61 22.42 9.71
CA GLN A 139 17.27 21.39 8.75
C GLN A 139 18.19 21.44 7.52
N TYR A 140 18.56 20.28 6.98
CA TYR A 140 19.27 20.19 5.70
C TYR A 140 19.02 18.85 5.01
N THR A 141 18.81 18.86 3.70
CA THR A 141 18.59 17.63 2.92
C THR A 141 19.69 17.45 1.88
N PHE A 142 20.36 16.30 1.92
CA PHE A 142 21.11 15.82 0.76
C PHE A 142 20.13 15.19 -0.23
N LYS A 143 20.12 15.70 -1.47
CA LYS A 143 19.36 15.13 -2.59
C LYS A 143 20.33 14.48 -3.57
N ILE A 144 20.21 13.18 -3.77
CA ILE A 144 21.10 12.39 -4.62
C ILE A 144 20.26 11.80 -5.76
N SER A 145 20.64 12.06 -7.01
CA SER A 145 19.95 11.49 -8.17
C SER A 145 20.21 9.99 -8.28
N PHE A 146 19.24 9.24 -8.80
CA PHE A 146 19.43 7.81 -9.08
C PHE A 146 20.53 7.57 -10.12
N THR A 147 20.74 8.50 -11.05
CA THR A 147 21.89 8.47 -11.97
C THR A 147 23.22 8.47 -11.22
N ASP A 148 23.36 9.22 -10.13
CA ASP A 148 24.57 9.22 -9.31
C ASP A 148 24.70 7.98 -8.42
N LEU A 149 23.57 7.38 -8.01
CA LEU A 149 23.54 6.09 -7.32
C LEU A 149 23.96 4.95 -8.25
N GLU A 150 23.50 4.94 -9.49
CA GLU A 150 23.85 3.92 -10.49
C GLU A 150 25.35 3.90 -10.81
N LYS A 151 26.00 5.07 -10.87
CA LYS A 151 27.47 5.17 -10.99
C LYS A 151 28.19 4.46 -9.83
N ARG A 152 27.53 4.32 -8.68
CA ARG A 152 28.02 3.61 -7.49
C ARG A 152 27.48 2.18 -7.39
N LYS A 153 26.86 1.66 -8.45
CA LYS A 153 26.22 0.34 -8.51
C LYS A 153 25.14 0.17 -7.43
N ILE A 154 24.44 1.24 -7.10
CA ILE A 154 23.31 1.24 -6.17
C ILE A 154 22.06 1.36 -7.02
N LYS A 155 21.15 0.41 -6.84
CA LYS A 155 19.84 0.36 -7.48
C LYS A 155 18.74 0.31 -6.42
N CYS A 156 17.50 0.52 -6.84
CA CYS A 156 16.37 0.24 -5.98
C CYS A 156 16.34 -1.24 -5.57
N GLY A 157 15.68 -1.55 -4.45
CA GLY A 157 15.71 -2.86 -3.78
C GLY A 157 16.99 -3.12 -2.98
N ASN A 158 18.06 -2.33 -3.18
CA ASN A 158 19.29 -2.52 -2.40
C ASN A 158 19.13 -2.01 -0.96
N LYS A 159 19.58 -2.81 -0.01
CA LYS A 159 19.79 -2.40 1.38
C LYS A 159 21.12 -1.68 1.50
N LEU A 160 21.09 -0.42 1.91
CA LEU A 160 22.26 0.41 2.09
C LEU A 160 22.54 0.67 3.56
N ILE A 161 23.80 0.94 3.85
CA ILE A 161 24.30 1.36 5.15
C ILE A 161 24.63 2.85 5.06
N PHE A 162 24.15 3.63 6.03
CA PHE A 162 24.36 5.07 6.10
C PHE A 162 25.12 5.42 7.37
N VAL A 163 26.09 6.31 7.24
CA VAL A 163 26.78 6.95 8.38
C VAL A 163 26.59 8.45 8.24
N ALA A 164 25.68 8.97 9.06
CA ALA A 164 25.32 10.39 9.10
C ALA A 164 26.01 11.06 10.28
N HIS A 165 26.88 12.03 10.00
CA HIS A 165 27.58 12.81 11.02
C HIS A 165 27.18 14.28 10.91
N ALA A 166 26.85 14.89 12.05
CA ALA A 166 26.54 16.30 12.16
C ALA A 166 27.38 16.97 13.25
N GLU A 167 27.81 18.20 13.01
CA GLU A 167 28.27 19.09 14.08
C GLU A 167 27.06 19.93 14.54
N VAL A 168 26.65 19.73 15.80
CA VAL A 168 25.51 20.43 16.41
C VAL A 168 26.03 21.27 17.57
N GLY A 169 26.07 22.59 17.38
CA GLY A 169 26.76 23.50 18.32
C GLY A 169 28.27 23.18 18.41
N ARG A 170 28.73 22.74 19.60
CA ARG A 170 30.13 22.31 19.83
C ARG A 170 30.30 20.79 19.89
N GLU A 171 29.23 20.04 19.68
CA GLU A 171 29.22 18.59 19.79
C GLU A 171 29.22 17.93 18.41
N SER A 172 29.89 16.79 18.30
CA SER A 172 29.63 15.84 17.21
C SER A 172 28.34 15.09 17.51
N ALA A 173 27.63 14.68 16.46
CA ALA A 173 26.44 13.85 16.52
C ALA A 173 26.42 12.81 15.40
N PHE A 174 25.83 11.66 15.67
CA PHE A 174 25.68 10.56 14.70
C PHE A 174 24.24 10.07 14.65
N GLY A 175 23.77 9.79 13.45
CA GLY A 175 22.44 9.21 13.22
C GLY A 175 22.41 7.70 13.45
N GLY A 176 21.36 7.22 14.10
CA GLY A 176 21.05 5.80 14.21
C GLY A 176 21.50 5.14 15.51
N PRO A 177 20.96 3.94 15.81
CA PRO A 177 21.20 3.26 17.07
C PRO A 177 22.40 2.29 17.02
N THR A 178 22.86 1.89 15.83
CA THR A 178 23.77 0.73 15.71
C THR A 178 25.22 1.18 15.71
N GLN A 179 25.99 0.81 16.74
CA GLN A 179 27.40 1.19 16.81
C GLN A 179 28.20 0.50 15.70
N ILE A 180 29.09 1.25 15.06
CA ILE A 180 30.00 0.72 14.04
C ILE A 180 30.96 -0.29 14.70
N PRO A 181 30.97 -1.57 14.26
CA PRO A 181 31.83 -2.60 14.83
C PRO A 181 33.31 -2.25 14.67
N GLY A 182 34.10 -2.58 15.70
CA GLY A 182 35.55 -2.35 15.72
C GLY A 182 35.98 -0.90 15.95
N SER A 183 35.04 0.03 16.18
CA SER A 183 35.37 1.41 16.56
C SER A 183 35.37 1.57 18.09
N ASN A 184 36.48 2.03 18.65
CA ASN A 184 36.56 2.45 20.05
C ASN A 184 35.95 3.84 20.30
N ARG A 185 35.54 4.55 19.23
CA ARG A 185 34.77 5.79 19.29
C ARG A 185 33.30 5.53 19.01
N TRP A 186 32.47 6.38 19.61
CA TRP A 186 31.03 6.35 19.43
C TRP A 186 30.69 6.91 18.03
N ALA A 187 30.41 6.00 17.12
CA ALA A 187 29.95 6.29 15.77
C ALA A 187 28.90 5.25 15.43
N TYR A 188 27.78 5.72 14.90
CA TYR A 188 26.63 4.88 14.61
C TYR A 188 26.36 4.81 13.12
N TYR A 189 25.70 3.74 12.71
CA TYR A 189 25.19 3.58 11.36
C TYR A 189 23.71 3.24 11.39
N MET A 190 23.08 3.52 10.26
CA MET A 190 21.69 3.24 9.95
C MET A 190 21.63 2.33 8.73
N THR A 191 20.49 1.68 8.51
CA THR A 191 20.28 0.90 7.29
C THR A 191 18.96 1.28 6.67
N HIS A 192 18.91 1.42 5.34
CA HIS A 192 17.67 1.68 4.65
C HIS A 192 17.65 0.91 3.33
N THR A 193 16.54 0.26 3.05
CA THR A 193 16.32 -0.42 1.78
C THR A 193 15.64 0.55 0.84
N LEU A 194 16.30 0.87 -0.28
CA LEU A 194 15.72 1.74 -1.30
C LEU A 194 14.50 1.04 -1.90
N SER A 195 13.36 1.69 -1.90
CA SER A 195 12.19 1.15 -2.61
C SER A 195 12.24 1.55 -4.09
N CYS A 196 11.73 0.69 -4.97
CA CYS A 196 11.67 0.94 -6.41
C CYS A 196 10.51 1.87 -6.74
N CYS A 197 10.64 3.14 -6.33
CA CYS A 197 9.77 4.19 -6.83
C CYS A 197 10.05 4.30 -8.33
N GLY A 198 9.10 3.95 -9.17
CA GLY A 198 9.43 3.63 -10.56
C GLY A 198 8.51 2.58 -11.16
N GLY A 199 7.71 1.91 -10.32
CA GLY A 199 6.27 1.80 -10.49
C GLY A 199 5.65 3.10 -9.99
N GLY A 200 5.47 4.09 -10.86
CA GLY A 200 4.52 5.20 -10.66
C GLY A 200 3.29 4.59 -10.05
N ASP A 201 3.11 4.94 -8.78
CA ASP A 201 2.07 4.52 -7.87
C ASP A 201 1.21 3.44 -8.48
N ASP A 202 1.72 2.21 -8.48
CA ASP A 202 0.87 1.09 -8.64
C ASP A 202 0.26 0.89 -7.25
N ASN A 203 -1.02 1.18 -7.10
CA ASN A 203 -1.83 0.52 -6.06
C ASN A 203 -1.88 -1.01 -6.28
N HIS A 204 -0.93 -1.58 -7.02
CA HIS A 204 -0.71 -2.98 -7.13
C HIS A 204 0.11 -3.40 -5.91
N PRO A 205 -0.48 -4.04 -4.88
CA PRO A 205 0.29 -4.50 -3.72
C PRO A 205 1.43 -5.41 -4.20
N ASP A 206 2.68 -5.11 -3.80
CA ASP A 206 3.78 -6.08 -3.95
C ASP A 206 3.29 -7.38 -3.32
N PRO A 207 3.08 -8.44 -4.13
CA PRO A 207 2.46 -9.64 -3.62
C PRO A 207 3.39 -10.36 -2.63
N GLY A 208 4.69 -10.00 -2.60
CA GLY A 208 5.71 -10.63 -1.78
C GLY A 208 6.56 -11.63 -2.58
N PRO A 209 7.64 -12.14 -1.98
CA PRO A 209 8.62 -12.98 -2.67
C PRO A 209 8.00 -14.28 -3.20
N GLY A 210 8.23 -14.58 -4.48
CA GLY A 210 7.73 -15.79 -5.15
C GLY A 210 6.25 -15.73 -5.54
N LEU A 211 5.60 -14.59 -5.32
CA LEU A 211 4.21 -14.34 -5.67
C LEU A 211 4.16 -13.39 -6.87
N GLN A 212 3.14 -13.56 -7.69
CA GLN A 212 2.89 -12.77 -8.88
C GLN A 212 1.44 -12.35 -8.90
N VAL A 213 1.15 -11.35 -9.70
CA VAL A 213 -0.18 -10.83 -9.85
C VAL A 213 -0.66 -11.22 -11.21
N ALA A 214 -1.91 -11.63 -11.28
CA ALA A 214 -2.53 -12.04 -12.51
C ALA A 214 -3.87 -11.35 -12.72
N TYR A 215 -4.14 -10.97 -13.96
CA TYR A 215 -5.42 -10.43 -14.39
C TYR A 215 -5.96 -11.23 -15.56
N ALA A 216 -7.28 -11.38 -15.63
CA ALA A 216 -7.94 -11.80 -16.86
C ALA A 216 -7.90 -10.64 -17.88
N LYS A 217 -7.25 -10.86 -19.03
CA LYS A 217 -7.08 -9.84 -20.07
C LYS A 217 -8.30 -9.78 -20.99
N ALA A 218 -8.78 -8.56 -21.25
CA ALA A 218 -9.87 -8.33 -22.19
C ALA A 218 -9.73 -6.98 -22.92
N ASN A 219 -10.85 -6.33 -23.21
CA ASN A 219 -11.01 -5.16 -24.08
C ASN A 219 -10.75 -3.80 -23.40
N TRP A 220 -10.48 -3.75 -22.10
CA TRP A 220 -10.20 -2.49 -21.39
C TRP A 220 -8.96 -2.59 -20.51
N VAL A 221 -8.23 -1.48 -20.40
CA VAL A 221 -7.08 -1.32 -19.50
C VAL A 221 -7.38 -0.26 -18.44
N PHE A 222 -6.75 -0.38 -17.27
CA PHE A 222 -6.95 0.58 -16.18
C PHE A 222 -6.37 1.97 -16.48
N VAL A 223 -5.30 2.03 -17.28
CA VAL A 223 -4.57 3.26 -17.61
C VAL A 223 -5.40 4.21 -18.47
N ALA A 224 -4.89 5.43 -18.68
CA ALA A 224 -5.50 6.42 -19.56
C ALA A 224 -5.62 5.91 -21.00
N ASP A 225 -6.65 6.41 -21.69
CA ASP A 225 -6.95 6.03 -23.06
C ASP A 225 -5.84 6.41 -24.04
N GLY A 226 -5.76 5.67 -25.15
CA GLY A 226 -4.79 5.87 -26.21
C GLY A 226 -3.52 5.00 -26.12
N CYS A 227 -2.83 4.88 -27.25
CA CYS A 227 -1.63 4.07 -27.40
C CYS A 227 -0.43 4.69 -26.67
N ASN A 228 0.20 3.94 -25.77
CA ASN A 228 1.41 4.37 -25.08
C ASN A 228 2.20 3.17 -24.52
N ALA A 229 3.32 3.43 -23.86
CA ALA A 229 4.20 2.38 -23.31
C ALA A 229 3.54 1.48 -22.26
N VAL A 230 2.44 1.92 -21.62
CA VAL A 230 1.66 1.13 -20.66
C VAL A 230 0.30 0.69 -21.22
N ASN A 231 0.08 0.88 -22.52
CA ASN A 231 -1.07 0.39 -23.29
C ASN A 231 -0.63 0.13 -24.75
N PRO A 232 0.25 -0.86 -24.97
CA PRO A 232 0.85 -1.09 -26.29
C PRO A 232 -0.17 -1.59 -27.34
N GLU A 233 -1.25 -2.23 -26.88
CA GLU A 233 -2.32 -2.74 -27.75
C GLU A 233 -3.38 -1.69 -28.09
N CYS A 234 -3.23 -0.44 -27.61
CA CYS A 234 -4.16 0.65 -27.87
C CYS A 234 -5.61 0.33 -27.43
N LEU A 235 -5.76 -0.40 -26.32
CA LEU A 235 -7.09 -0.74 -25.79
C LEU A 235 -7.75 0.50 -25.18
N PRO A 236 -9.09 0.59 -25.20
CA PRO A 236 -9.83 1.60 -24.44
C PRO A 236 -9.37 1.69 -22.98
N GLY A 237 -9.00 2.90 -22.57
CA GLY A 237 -8.52 3.17 -21.21
C GLY A 237 -9.62 3.60 -20.25
N LEU A 238 -9.56 3.08 -19.02
CA LEU A 238 -10.45 3.52 -17.94
C LEU A 238 -10.03 4.86 -17.34
N GLY A 239 -8.73 5.21 -17.42
CA GLY A 239 -8.21 6.45 -16.83
C GLY A 239 -8.16 6.43 -15.30
N ILE A 240 -8.05 5.24 -14.70
CA ILE A 240 -7.86 5.09 -13.26
C ILE A 240 -6.49 5.67 -12.92
N ALA A 241 -6.49 6.69 -12.06
CA ALA A 241 -5.27 7.36 -11.64
C ALA A 241 -4.35 6.37 -10.91
N ASN A 242 -3.03 6.59 -11.00
CA ASN A 242 -2.06 5.83 -10.22
C ASN A 242 -2.22 4.31 -10.45
N THR A 243 -2.24 3.94 -11.72
CA THR A 243 -2.27 2.55 -12.13
C THR A 243 -1.38 2.40 -13.35
N ARG A 244 -0.60 1.32 -13.39
CA ARG A 244 0.32 1.04 -14.51
C ARG A 244 -0.12 -0.10 -15.39
N TRP A 245 -0.91 -1.01 -14.85
CA TRP A 245 -1.44 -2.14 -15.58
C TRP A 245 -2.60 -2.77 -14.81
N GLY A 246 -3.35 -3.59 -15.52
CA GLY A 246 -4.59 -4.19 -15.08
C GLY A 246 -5.63 -4.08 -16.18
N TRP A 247 -6.41 -5.13 -16.31
CA TRP A 247 -7.46 -5.23 -17.31
C TRP A 247 -8.83 -5.25 -16.65
N ALA A 248 -9.79 -4.64 -17.34
CA ALA A 248 -11.20 -4.81 -17.12
C ALA A 248 -11.82 -5.47 -18.34
N ILE A 249 -12.95 -6.11 -18.10
CA ILE A 249 -13.80 -6.70 -19.12
C ILE A 249 -15.07 -5.89 -19.12
N ASN A 250 -15.44 -5.30 -20.26
CA ASN A 250 -16.81 -4.80 -20.45
C ASN A 250 -17.48 -5.70 -21.48
N VAL A 251 -18.62 -6.26 -21.10
CA VAL A 251 -19.46 -7.03 -22.00
C VAL A 251 -20.70 -6.25 -22.42
N THR A 252 -20.69 -5.81 -23.67
CA THR A 252 -21.78 -5.08 -24.34
C THR A 252 -22.60 -5.93 -25.32
N GLY A 253 -22.45 -7.26 -25.28
CA GLY A 253 -23.08 -8.20 -26.23
C GLY A 253 -23.08 -9.65 -25.73
N THR A 254 -23.03 -10.64 -26.62
CA THR A 254 -22.88 -12.04 -26.21
C THR A 254 -21.57 -12.19 -25.43
N ILE A 255 -21.64 -12.58 -24.15
CA ILE A 255 -20.43 -12.71 -23.33
C ILE A 255 -19.49 -13.70 -24.00
N GLY A 256 -18.28 -13.24 -24.30
CA GLY A 256 -17.20 -14.09 -24.77
C GLY A 256 -16.97 -15.20 -23.75
N ALA A 257 -17.01 -16.45 -24.21
CA ALA A 257 -17.00 -17.63 -23.35
C ALA A 257 -15.75 -17.72 -22.45
N PHE A 258 -14.63 -17.08 -22.83
CA PHE A 258 -13.39 -17.14 -22.06
C PHE A 258 -12.43 -15.97 -22.31
N TYR A 259 -11.62 -15.67 -21.29
CA TYR A 259 -10.55 -14.67 -21.27
C TYR A 259 -9.26 -15.30 -20.75
N ASP A 260 -8.12 -14.97 -21.37
CA ASP A 260 -6.83 -15.49 -20.93
C ASP A 260 -6.35 -14.77 -19.66
N ILE A 261 -5.79 -15.53 -18.73
CA ILE A 261 -5.21 -14.99 -17.50
C ILE A 261 -3.70 -14.84 -17.68
N TRP A 262 -3.21 -13.63 -17.44
CA TRP A 262 -1.79 -13.28 -17.57
C TRP A 262 -1.22 -12.83 -16.24
N ALA A 263 -0.11 -13.45 -15.82
CA ALA A 263 0.67 -13.06 -14.66
C ALA A 263 1.83 -12.14 -15.04
N SER A 264 2.11 -11.15 -14.19
CA SER A 264 3.24 -10.21 -14.30
C SER A 264 3.35 -9.54 -15.67
N ALA A 265 2.22 -9.22 -16.28
CA ALA A 265 2.16 -8.56 -17.58
C ALA A 265 2.25 -7.04 -17.45
N ASP A 266 3.35 -6.59 -16.84
CA ASP A 266 3.60 -5.20 -16.51
C ASP A 266 3.44 -4.29 -17.73
N GLY A 267 2.79 -3.14 -17.53
CA GLY A 267 2.49 -2.18 -18.60
C GLY A 267 1.40 -2.65 -19.58
N ASN A 268 0.55 -3.60 -19.18
CA ASN A 268 -0.45 -4.22 -20.04
C ASN A 268 0.15 -4.85 -21.31
N ASP A 269 1.39 -5.33 -21.22
CA ASP A 269 2.10 -5.99 -22.32
C ASP A 269 2.20 -7.48 -22.05
N ILE A 270 1.53 -8.29 -22.88
CA ILE A 270 1.55 -9.74 -22.78
C ILE A 270 2.94 -10.34 -23.02
N ASN A 271 3.86 -9.61 -23.67
CA ASN A 271 5.23 -10.07 -23.86
C ASN A 271 6.06 -9.99 -22.58
N ASN A 272 5.66 -9.17 -21.62
CA ASN A 272 6.27 -9.11 -20.29
C ASN A 272 5.71 -10.19 -19.35
N GLY A 273 4.50 -10.66 -19.64
CA GLY A 273 3.77 -11.60 -18.78
C GLY A 273 3.86 -13.05 -19.20
N THR A 274 3.35 -13.92 -18.33
CA THR A 274 3.15 -15.34 -18.61
C THR A 274 1.66 -15.64 -18.65
N LYS A 275 1.19 -16.35 -19.68
CA LYS A 275 -0.18 -16.88 -19.71
C LYS A 275 -0.29 -18.06 -18.77
N ILE A 276 -1.13 -17.94 -17.74
CA ILE A 276 -1.21 -18.92 -16.66
C ILE A 276 -2.59 -19.56 -16.49
N GLY A 277 -3.59 -19.17 -17.30
CA GLY A 277 -4.92 -19.72 -17.12
C GLY A 277 -5.97 -19.12 -18.04
N ARG A 278 -7.22 -19.40 -17.68
CA ARG A 278 -8.42 -18.95 -18.35
C ARG A 278 -9.53 -18.61 -17.36
N LEU A 279 -10.16 -17.45 -17.55
CA LEU A 279 -11.42 -17.07 -16.94
C LEU A 279 -12.55 -17.47 -17.89
N THR A 280 -13.51 -18.26 -17.43
CA THR A 280 -14.71 -18.62 -18.21
C THR A 280 -15.90 -17.91 -17.60
N VAL A 281 -16.72 -17.27 -18.43
CA VAL A 281 -17.95 -16.60 -17.98
C VAL A 281 -19.12 -17.29 -18.65
N GLU A 282 -19.93 -17.96 -17.84
CA GLU A 282 -21.16 -18.61 -18.26
C GLU A 282 -22.35 -17.79 -17.77
N TYR A 283 -23.38 -17.65 -18.59
CA TYR A 283 -24.59 -16.94 -18.20
C TYR A 283 -25.81 -17.53 -18.91
N THR A 284 -26.94 -17.52 -18.21
CA THR A 284 -28.25 -17.84 -18.74
C THR A 284 -29.15 -16.64 -18.55
N THR A 285 -29.76 -16.15 -19.63
CA THR A 285 -30.74 -15.06 -19.60
C THR A 285 -32.16 -15.60 -19.58
N TRP A 286 -33.03 -15.01 -18.76
CA TRP A 286 -34.46 -15.30 -18.65
C TRP A 286 -35.21 -14.00 -18.41
N GLN A 287 -36.47 -13.92 -18.83
CA GLN A 287 -37.32 -12.76 -18.53
C GLN A 287 -38.23 -13.07 -17.35
N ILE A 288 -38.20 -12.22 -16.32
CA ILE A 288 -39.17 -12.24 -15.21
C ILE A 288 -40.00 -10.96 -15.32
N ASN A 289 -41.30 -11.08 -15.60
CA ASN A 289 -42.21 -9.93 -15.76
C ASN A 289 -41.75 -8.90 -16.83
N GLY A 290 -41.10 -9.37 -17.90
CA GLY A 290 -40.55 -8.50 -18.95
C GLY A 290 -39.20 -7.85 -18.62
N LEU A 291 -38.66 -8.09 -17.41
CA LEU A 291 -37.33 -7.65 -17.01
C LEU A 291 -36.28 -8.73 -17.37
N PRO A 292 -35.21 -8.38 -18.10
CA PRO A 292 -34.12 -9.31 -18.36
C PRO A 292 -33.38 -9.62 -17.05
N THR A 293 -33.36 -10.89 -16.69
CA THR A 293 -32.57 -11.44 -15.59
C THR A 293 -31.48 -12.31 -16.19
N ALA A 294 -30.24 -12.23 -15.70
CA ALA A 294 -29.23 -13.22 -16.02
C ALA A 294 -28.63 -13.82 -14.74
N ILE A 295 -28.47 -15.13 -14.73
CA ILE A 295 -27.71 -15.82 -13.67
C ILE A 295 -26.54 -16.48 -14.39
N GLY A 296 -25.34 -16.32 -13.83
CA GLY A 296 -24.14 -16.86 -14.43
C GLY A 296 -23.16 -17.42 -13.41
N SER A 297 -22.07 -17.95 -13.93
CA SER A 297 -20.90 -18.29 -13.14
C SER A 297 -19.65 -17.73 -13.81
N ILE A 298 -18.71 -17.28 -12.98
CA ILE A 298 -17.33 -17.03 -13.40
C ILE A 298 -16.48 -18.15 -12.84
N THR A 299 -15.77 -18.83 -13.72
CA THR A 299 -14.82 -19.88 -13.35
C THR A 299 -13.40 -19.41 -13.69
N TYR A 300 -12.61 -19.20 -12.65
CA TYR A 300 -11.20 -18.84 -12.73
C TYR A 300 -10.35 -20.10 -12.66
N GLN A 301 -9.69 -20.48 -13.76
CA GLN A 301 -8.93 -21.72 -13.86
C GLN A 301 -7.48 -21.44 -14.25
N LEU A 302 -6.53 -21.95 -13.47
CA LEU A 302 -5.11 -21.88 -13.72
C LEU A 302 -4.59 -23.15 -14.41
N ASN A 303 -3.56 -22.99 -15.23
CA ASN A 303 -2.81 -24.06 -15.88
C ASN A 303 -2.00 -24.87 -14.86
N ASP A 304 -1.64 -26.10 -15.23
CA ASP A 304 -0.79 -26.96 -14.41
C ASP A 304 0.51 -26.25 -14.00
N GLY A 305 0.89 -26.43 -12.73
CA GLY A 305 2.07 -25.79 -12.13
C GLY A 305 1.81 -24.44 -11.47
N TRP A 306 0.59 -23.89 -11.55
CA TRP A 306 0.20 -22.63 -10.92
C TRP A 306 -0.92 -22.81 -9.89
N VAL A 307 -0.86 -22.02 -8.83
CA VAL A 307 -1.93 -21.89 -7.84
C VAL A 307 -2.16 -20.43 -7.46
N MET A 308 -3.41 -20.06 -7.18
CA MET A 308 -3.78 -18.76 -6.60
C MET A 308 -3.83 -18.87 -5.08
N GLN A 309 -3.32 -17.84 -4.41
CA GLN A 309 -3.43 -17.63 -2.97
C GLN A 309 -4.61 -16.71 -2.63
N SER A 310 -4.99 -15.83 -3.53
CA SER A 310 -6.19 -15.02 -3.40
C SER A 310 -6.75 -14.66 -4.77
N LEU A 311 -8.05 -14.35 -4.80
CA LEU A 311 -8.78 -13.89 -5.97
C LEU A 311 -9.71 -12.76 -5.54
N ASN A 312 -9.61 -11.62 -6.23
CA ASN A 312 -10.48 -10.47 -6.11
C ASN A 312 -11.32 -10.35 -7.39
N LEU A 313 -12.63 -10.29 -7.23
CA LEU A 313 -13.60 -10.24 -8.32
C LEU A 313 -14.44 -8.97 -8.19
N TYR A 314 -14.46 -8.16 -9.25
CA TYR A 314 -15.47 -7.13 -9.46
C TYR A 314 -16.49 -7.64 -10.47
N THR A 315 -17.77 -7.46 -10.16
CA THR A 315 -18.89 -7.77 -11.06
C THR A 315 -19.96 -6.70 -10.86
N GLY A 316 -20.26 -5.90 -11.89
CA GLY A 316 -21.26 -4.83 -11.75
C GLY A 316 -21.57 -4.06 -13.02
N ASP A 317 -22.60 -3.21 -12.95
CA ASP A 317 -23.06 -2.32 -14.05
C ASP A 317 -22.17 -1.07 -14.14
N LEU A 318 -21.68 -0.61 -12.99
CA LEU A 318 -20.89 0.60 -12.94
C LEU A 318 -19.52 0.38 -13.58
N ARG A 319 -19.13 1.32 -14.44
CA ARG A 319 -17.75 1.40 -14.94
C ARG A 319 -16.77 1.44 -13.76
N PRO A 320 -15.75 0.57 -13.71
CA PRO A 320 -14.78 0.57 -12.61
C PRO A 320 -14.02 1.90 -12.50
N THR A 321 -13.87 2.38 -11.28
CA THR A 321 -13.20 3.65 -10.95
C THR A 321 -11.96 3.47 -10.08
N SER A 322 -11.70 2.26 -9.59
CA SER A 322 -10.59 1.94 -8.69
C SER A 322 -9.82 0.71 -9.17
N SER A 323 -8.51 0.74 -8.95
CA SER A 323 -7.61 -0.42 -9.13
C SER A 323 -7.36 -1.16 -7.82
N ASN A 324 -7.86 -0.66 -6.68
CA ASN A 324 -7.66 -1.28 -5.37
C ASN A 324 -8.52 -2.55 -5.26
N PRO A 325 -7.93 -3.74 -5.03
CA PRO A 325 -8.71 -4.97 -4.93
C PRO A 325 -9.76 -4.98 -3.81
N GLU A 326 -9.59 -4.18 -2.75
CA GLU A 326 -10.57 -4.05 -1.66
C GLU A 326 -11.90 -3.43 -2.13
N ASP A 327 -11.86 -2.62 -3.20
CA ASP A 327 -13.04 -1.97 -3.77
C ASP A 327 -13.83 -2.90 -4.71
N TYR A 328 -13.33 -4.11 -4.99
CA TYR A 328 -13.97 -5.01 -5.95
C TYR A 328 -15.21 -5.72 -5.38
N GLY A 329 -15.38 -5.70 -4.07
CA GLY A 329 -16.56 -6.22 -3.38
C GLY A 329 -16.52 -7.73 -3.11
N LYS A 330 -15.67 -8.51 -3.81
CA LYS A 330 -15.46 -9.93 -3.51
C LYS A 330 -13.98 -10.29 -3.46
N THR A 331 -13.54 -10.76 -2.29
CA THR A 331 -12.22 -11.34 -2.07
C THR A 331 -12.37 -12.78 -1.55
N VAL A 332 -11.52 -13.67 -2.06
CA VAL A 332 -11.42 -15.06 -1.62
C VAL A 332 -9.95 -15.40 -1.41
N VAL A 333 -9.62 -16.09 -0.32
CA VAL A 333 -8.26 -16.48 0.05
C VAL A 333 -8.15 -18.00 0.09
N PHE A 334 -7.04 -18.52 -0.41
CA PHE A 334 -6.71 -19.94 -0.52
C PHE A 334 -5.35 -20.20 0.15
N PRO A 335 -5.32 -20.43 1.48
CA PRO A 335 -4.06 -20.62 2.21
C PRO A 335 -3.20 -21.79 1.68
N GLY A 336 -3.83 -22.85 1.18
CA GLY A 336 -3.15 -24.00 0.56
C GLY A 336 -2.81 -23.81 -0.92
N GLY A 337 -3.28 -22.73 -1.54
CA GLY A 337 -3.34 -22.57 -2.99
C GLY A 337 -4.53 -23.31 -3.62
N ALA A 338 -5.12 -22.72 -4.65
CA ALA A 338 -6.13 -23.36 -5.49
C ALA A 338 -5.76 -23.21 -6.97
N SER A 339 -6.12 -24.18 -7.81
CA SER A 339 -5.97 -24.07 -9.27
C SER A 339 -7.27 -23.69 -9.97
N THR A 340 -8.40 -23.77 -9.26
CA THR A 340 -9.72 -23.41 -9.80
C THR A 340 -10.61 -22.80 -8.73
N TYR A 341 -11.45 -21.84 -9.11
CA TYR A 341 -12.51 -21.29 -8.28
C TYR A 341 -13.67 -20.88 -9.17
N SER A 342 -14.89 -21.19 -8.74
CA SER A 342 -16.11 -20.76 -9.43
C SER A 342 -16.97 -19.91 -8.50
N HIS A 343 -17.49 -18.81 -9.04
CA HIS A 343 -18.36 -17.88 -8.35
C HIS A 343 -19.65 -17.70 -9.13
N ASN A 344 -20.79 -17.99 -8.50
CA ASN A 344 -22.09 -17.70 -9.08
C ASN A 344 -22.39 -16.21 -8.96
N ILE A 345 -22.86 -15.62 -10.06
CA ILE A 345 -23.20 -14.19 -10.15
C ILE A 345 -24.67 -14.07 -10.50
N ASN A 346 -25.36 -13.23 -9.75
CA ASN A 346 -26.74 -12.87 -10.02
C ASN A 346 -26.76 -11.49 -10.68
N PHE A 347 -26.93 -11.47 -12.00
CA PHE A 347 -27.18 -10.25 -12.77
C PHE A 347 -28.69 -9.97 -12.76
N ILE A 348 -29.20 -9.50 -11.62
CA ILE A 348 -30.58 -8.99 -11.56
C ILE A 348 -30.54 -7.50 -11.90
N ASN A 349 -31.07 -7.10 -13.06
CA ASN A 349 -31.19 -5.70 -13.52
C ASN A 349 -29.86 -4.92 -13.68
N TYR A 350 -28.89 -5.45 -14.43
CA TYR A 350 -27.50 -4.96 -14.36
C TYR A 350 -26.96 -4.23 -15.59
N ASP A 351 -27.81 -3.79 -16.51
CA ASP A 351 -27.38 -2.86 -17.56
C ASP A 351 -28.44 -1.77 -17.69
N GLU A 352 -28.58 -0.96 -16.64
CA GLU A 352 -29.60 0.10 -16.60
C GLU A 352 -29.31 1.17 -17.67
N SER A 353 -28.04 1.32 -18.05
CA SER A 353 -27.55 2.33 -18.98
C SER A 353 -27.33 1.81 -20.42
N ASN A 354 -27.48 0.50 -20.64
CA ASN A 354 -27.21 -0.19 -21.91
C ASN A 354 -25.75 0.03 -22.40
N ASP A 355 -24.79 0.11 -21.46
CA ASP A 355 -23.35 0.28 -21.69
C ASP A 355 -22.51 -0.93 -21.27
N GLY A 356 -23.17 -2.01 -20.85
CA GLY A 356 -22.60 -3.34 -20.64
C GLY A 356 -22.17 -3.65 -19.22
N VAL A 357 -21.97 -4.94 -18.93
CA VAL A 357 -21.59 -5.41 -17.60
C VAL A 357 -20.08 -5.51 -17.46
N TRP A 358 -19.56 -5.02 -16.34
CA TRP A 358 -18.14 -4.96 -16.05
C TRP A 358 -17.67 -6.11 -15.16
N PHE A 359 -16.50 -6.64 -15.49
CA PHE A 359 -15.79 -7.63 -14.71
C PHE A 359 -14.32 -7.25 -14.51
N ILE A 360 -13.81 -7.50 -13.31
CA ILE A 360 -12.37 -7.54 -13.03
C ILE A 360 -12.09 -8.85 -12.30
N ALA A 361 -11.08 -9.59 -12.75
CA ALA A 361 -10.61 -10.77 -12.06
C ALA A 361 -9.10 -10.66 -11.82
N GLN A 362 -8.72 -10.33 -10.59
CA GLN A 362 -7.34 -10.13 -10.15
C GLN A 362 -6.98 -11.24 -9.15
N ALA A 363 -5.84 -11.89 -9.32
CA ALA A 363 -5.39 -12.93 -8.41
C ALA A 363 -3.93 -12.71 -7.99
N ILE A 364 -3.62 -13.15 -6.77
CA ILE A 364 -2.25 -13.36 -6.32
C ILE A 364 -1.92 -14.83 -6.54
N VAL A 365 -0.90 -15.11 -7.33
CA VAL A 365 -0.57 -16.46 -7.83
C VAL A 365 0.89 -16.81 -7.55
N ARG A 366 1.20 -18.10 -7.58
CA ARG A 366 2.57 -18.62 -7.50
C ARG A 366 2.73 -19.91 -8.28
N GLN A 367 3.97 -20.22 -8.64
CA GLN A 367 4.32 -21.54 -9.16
C GLN A 367 4.44 -22.56 -8.02
N ILE A 368 4.04 -23.80 -8.28
CA ILE A 368 4.18 -24.91 -7.33
C ILE A 368 5.65 -25.37 -7.26
N ASN A 369 6.34 -25.38 -8.41
CA ASN A 369 7.77 -25.68 -8.55
C ASN A 369 8.43 -24.52 -9.31
N PRO A 370 8.93 -23.49 -8.61
CA PRO A 370 9.51 -22.29 -9.23
C PRO A 370 10.87 -22.53 -9.89
#